data_AF-A0A950VGL3-F1
#
_entry.id   AF-A0A950VGL3-F1
#
_cell.length_a   1.000
_cell.length_b   1.000
_cell.length_c   1.000
_cell.angle_alpha   90.00
_cell.angle_beta   90.00
_cell.angle_gamma   90.00
#
_symmetry.space_group_name_H-M   'P 1'
#
loop_
_entity.id
_entity.type
_entity.pdbx_description
1 polymer ?
#
loop_
_entity_poly.entity_id
_entity_poly.type
_entity_poly.pdbx_seq_one_letter_code
_entity_poly.pdbx_strand_id
1 'polypeptide(L)' 'MMKATRAQLEQWDREHVWHPFTPMQTYAAEPPVIIERAHDCFLVDLDRREYIDGT' A
#
# COMPACT_ATOMS: atom_id res chain seq x y z
N MET A 1 3.51 -21.23 -0.49
CA MET A 1 3.71 -20.34 -1.65
C MET A 1 4.71 -19.26 -1.25
N MET A 2 5.57 -18.80 -2.15
CA MET A 2 6.43 -17.64 -1.88
C MET A 2 5.57 -16.37 -1.83
N LYS A 3 5.72 -15.56 -0.79
CA LYS A 3 5.12 -14.21 -0.74
C LYS A 3 5.84 -13.31 -1.75
N ALA A 4 5.11 -12.39 -2.37
CA ALA A 4 5.72 -11.32 -3.16
C ALA A 4 6.61 -10.46 -2.27
N THR A 5 7.72 -9.99 -2.83
CA THR A 5 8.60 -9.03 -2.14
C THR A 5 7.99 -7.64 -2.15
N ARG A 6 8.43 -6.78 -1.23
CA ARG A 6 8.06 -5.35 -1.21
C ARG A 6 8.23 -4.68 -2.57
N ALA A 7 9.40 -4.84 -3.19
CA ALA A 7 9.71 -4.24 -4.48
C ALA A 7 8.76 -4.73 -5.59
N GLN A 8 8.34 -6.00 -5.56
CA GLN A 8 7.36 -6.52 -6.53
C GLN A 8 5.99 -5.89 -6.33
N LEU A 9 5.54 -5.73 -5.08
CA LEU A 9 4.24 -5.11 -4.79
C LEU A 9 4.22 -3.64 -5.21
N GLU A 10 5.25 -2.87 -4.86
CA GLU A 10 5.38 -1.45 -5.25
C GLU A 10 5.45 -1.30 -6.78
N GLN A 11 6.14 -2.22 -7.46
CA GLN A 11 6.23 -2.22 -8.91
C GLN A 11 4.88 -2.52 -9.57
N TRP A 12 4.15 -3.53 -9.09
CA TRP A 12 2.85 -3.88 -9.64
C TRP A 12 1.79 -2.82 -9.37
N ASP A 13 1.82 -2.20 -8.19
CA ASP A 13 0.93 -1.08 -7.86
C ASP A 13 1.10 0.06 -8.88
N ARG A 14 2.35 0.45 -9.15
CA ARG A 14 2.66 1.52 -10.10
C ARG A 14 2.33 1.20 -11.56
N GLU A 15 2.47 -0.07 -11.97
CA GLU A 15 2.28 -0.47 -13.38
C GLU A 15 0.86 -0.89 -13.74
N HIS A 16 0.07 -1.30 -12.76
CA HIS A 16 -1.22 -1.96 -13.03
C HIS A 16 -2.41 -1.35 -12.32
N VAL A 17 -2.20 -0.49 -11.31
CA VAL A 17 -3.29 0.12 -10.52
C VAL A 17 -3.41 1.59 -10.84
N TRP A 18 -4.60 2.00 -11.31
CA TRP A 18 -4.96 3.41 -11.41
C TRP A 18 -5.82 3.79 -10.20
N HIS A 19 -5.21 4.45 -9.22
CA HIS A 19 -5.86 4.72 -7.93
C HIS A 19 -7.01 5.74 -8.06
N PRO A 20 -8.18 5.45 -7.48
CA PRO A 20 -9.30 6.38 -7.49
C PRO A 20 -9.02 7.56 -6.56
N PHE A 21 -9.42 8.77 -6.96
CA PHE A 21 -9.22 10.00 -6.18
C PHE A 21 -7.76 10.34 -5.84
N THR A 22 -6.80 9.79 -6.60
CA THR A 22 -5.36 10.00 -6.40
C THR A 22 -4.74 10.62 -7.67
N PRO A 23 -4.04 11.77 -7.58
CA PRO A 23 -3.27 12.31 -8.70
C PRO A 23 -2.09 11.37 -9.05
N MET A 24 -2.27 10.52 -10.07
CA MET A 24 -1.33 9.43 -10.37
C MET A 24 0.11 9.90 -10.67
N GLN A 25 0.29 11.10 -11.23
CA GLN A 25 1.63 11.66 -11.47
C GLN A 25 2.38 11.95 -10.16
N THR A 26 1.69 12.52 -9.18
CA THR A 26 2.26 12.80 -7.85
C THR A 26 2.46 11.50 -7.09
N TYR A 27 1.48 10.60 -7.13
CA TYR A 27 1.54 9.30 -6.46
C TYR A 27 2.74 8.46 -6.92
N ALA A 28 3.01 8.39 -8.22
CA ALA A 28 4.12 7.61 -8.76
C ALA A 28 5.52 8.13 -8.36
N ALA A 29 5.61 9.33 -7.76
CA ALA A 29 6.87 9.92 -7.30
C ALA A 29 7.23 9.53 -5.86
N GLU A 30 6.32 8.92 -5.10
CA GLU A 30 6.50 8.56 -3.70
C GLU A 30 6.26 7.05 -3.46
N PRO A 31 6.93 6.42 -2.47
CA PRO A 31 6.62 5.05 -2.10
C PRO A 31 5.17 4.90 -1.61
N PRO A 32 4.40 3.91 -2.10
CA PRO A 32 3.02 3.74 -1.69
C PRO A 32 2.91 3.14 -0.28
N VAL A 33 1.85 3.50 0.44
CA VAL A 33 1.49 2.83 1.70
C VAL A 33 0.67 1.58 1.35
N ILE A 34 1.27 0.41 1.52
CA ILE A 34 0.64 -0.89 1.23
C ILE A 34 0.24 -1.56 2.55
N ILE A 35 -1.06 -1.82 2.72
CA ILE A 35 -1.62 -2.50 3.89
C ILE A 35 -1.56 -4.02 3.69
N GLU A 36 -0.93 -4.75 4.63
CA GLU A 36 -0.81 -6.22 4.60
C GLU A 36 -1.97 -6.91 5.34
N ARG A 37 -2.42 -6.32 6.45
CA ARG A 37 -3.46 -6.90 7.31
C ARG A 37 -4.24 -5.83 8.05
N ALA A 38 -5.38 -6.22 8.61
CA ALA A 38 -6.17 -5.43 9.53
C ALA A 38 -6.55 -6.25 10.76
N HIS A 39 -6.77 -5.58 11.90
CA HIS A 39 -7.31 -6.18 13.12
C HIS A 39 -8.02 -5.11 13.95
N ASP A 40 -9.19 -5.43 14.51
CA ASP A 40 -10.08 -4.46 15.18
C ASP A 40 -10.26 -3.17 14.36
N CYS A 41 -9.86 -2.02 14.91
CA CYS A 41 -9.87 -0.71 14.25
C CYS A 41 -8.50 -0.30 13.70
N PHE A 42 -7.61 -1.25 13.40
CA PHE A 42 -6.25 -0.99 12.97
C PHE A 42 -5.92 -1.58 11.59
N LEU A 43 -5.27 -0.76 10.77
CA LEU A 43 -4.60 -1.18 9.53
C LEU A 43 -3.10 -1.33 9.79
N VAL A 44 -2.47 -2.35 9.19
CA VAL A 44 -1.05 -2.63 9.38
C VAL A 44 -0.34 -2.73 8.04
N ASP A 45 0.69 -1.90 7.86
CA ASP A 45 1.47 -1.85 6.62
C ASP A 45 2.56 -2.94 6.54
N LEU A 46 3.27 -2.97 5.42
CA LEU A 46 4.39 -3.86 5.18
C LEU A 46 5.61 -3.65 6.13
N ASP A 47 5.70 -2.50 6.81
CA ASP A 47 6.72 -2.20 7.83
C ASP A 47 6.25 -2.48 9.26
N ARG A 48 5.08 -3.13 9.40
CA ARG A 48 4.42 -3.44 10.68
C ARG A 48 4.01 -2.22 11.50
N ARG A 49 3.85 -1.06 10.85
CA ARG A 49 3.28 0.13 11.49
C ARG A 49 1.77 -0.04 11.58
N GLU A 50 1.21 0.33 12.72
CA GLU A 50 -0.23 0.24 12.96
C GLU A 50 -0.86 1.64 12.90
N TYR A 51 -1.96 1.74 12.18
CA TYR A 51 -2.72 2.96 11.95
C TYR A 51 -4.14 2.73 12.46
N ILE A 52 -4.70 3.67 13.20
CA ILE A 52 -6.14 3.66 13.49
C ILE A 52 -6.88 3.91 12.18
N ASP A 53 -7.84 3.06 11.84
CA ASP A 53 -8.74 3.24 10.70
C ASP A 53 -9.76 4.33 11.03
N GLY A 54 -9.32 5.58 10.89
CA GLY A 54 -9.96 6.77 11.45
C GLY A 54 -10.79 7.59 10.47
N THR A 55 -10.93 7.16 9.21
CA THR A 55 -11.46 7.90 8.05
C THR A 55 -10.75 9.20 7.69
#